data_AF-A0A1F6C458-F1
#
_entry.id   AF-A0A1F6C458-F1
#
_cell.length_a   1.000
_cell.length_b   1.000
_cell.length_c   1.000
_cell.angle_alpha   90.00
_cell.angle_beta   90.00
_cell.angle_gamma   90.00
#
_symmetry.space_group_name_H-M   'P 1'
#
loop_
_entity.id
_entity.type
_entity.pdbx_description
1 polymer ?
#
loop_
_entity_poly.entity_id
_entity_poly.type
_entity_poly.pdbx_seq_one_letter_code
_entity_poly.pdbx_strand_id
1 'polypeptide(L)'
;MFDFDEVVSLSFLKDQKNAVILNEGFFYFWQRYRFPQKFYNRFIRKPNPEIRALMEELRKMRLRIGIVSASNPNYREELGKWLIANGFYFESLILKENPKENTIDFKKRIVLANCDRYFDDREDVVQAINDCSEGRCKAILYTGQSFKELRRELFPVFL
;
A
#
# COMPACT_ATOMS: atom_id res chain seq x y z
N MET A 1 -7.32 -4.89 -2.44
CA MET A 1 -6.66 -3.61 -2.74
C MET A 1 -5.59 -3.37 -1.68
N PHE A 2 -4.44 -2.80 -2.04
CA PHE A 2 -3.28 -2.64 -1.16
C PHE A 2 -2.90 -1.18 -0.98
N ASP A 3 -2.49 -0.80 0.22
CA ASP A 3 -1.74 0.43 0.42
C ASP A 3 -0.33 0.33 -0.20
N PHE A 4 0.10 1.41 -0.86
CA PHE A 4 1.37 1.44 -1.55
C PHE A 4 2.59 1.42 -0.62
N ASP A 5 2.49 1.98 0.59
CA ASP A 5 3.65 2.08 1.47
C ASP A 5 4.12 0.68 1.88
N GLU A 6 3.22 -0.30 1.97
CA GLU A 6 3.56 -1.71 2.18
C GLU A 6 3.98 -2.48 0.92
N VAL A 7 3.60 -2.02 -0.27
CA VAL A 7 4.18 -2.53 -1.54
C VAL A 7 5.70 -2.27 -1.57
N VAL A 8 6.17 -1.31 -0.78
CA VAL A 8 7.57 -0.94 -0.61
C VAL A 8 8.08 -1.38 0.76
N SER A 9 9.26 -2.01 0.85
CA SER A 9 9.96 -2.09 2.12
C SER A 9 10.81 -0.84 2.32
N LEU A 10 10.57 -0.08 3.38
CA LEU A 10 11.46 0.99 3.84
C LEU A 10 12.68 0.37 4.54
N SER A 11 13.57 -0.25 3.77
CA SER A 11 14.77 -0.90 4.27
C SER A 11 15.82 0.15 4.69
N PHE A 12 15.70 0.77 5.86
CA PHE A 12 16.84 1.51 6.45
C PHE A 12 16.94 1.58 7.98
N LEU A 13 15.91 1.25 8.76
CA LEU A 13 16.01 1.29 10.23
C LEU A 13 15.34 0.06 10.84
N LYS A 14 16.14 -0.74 11.54
CA LYS A 14 15.72 -1.95 12.27
C LYS A 14 14.80 -1.65 13.48
N ASP A 15 14.57 -0.37 13.79
CA ASP A 15 13.68 0.11 14.85
C ASP A 15 12.53 0.94 14.27
N GLN A 16 11.41 0.26 13.97
CA GLN A 16 10.26 0.81 13.25
C GLN A 16 9.59 2.01 13.93
N LYS A 17 9.54 2.10 15.27
CA LYS A 17 8.74 3.12 15.96
C LYS A 17 9.30 4.55 15.87
N ASN A 18 10.62 4.73 15.94
CA ASN A 18 11.26 6.05 15.84
C ASN A 18 11.63 6.42 14.40
N ALA A 19 11.74 5.41 13.53
CA ALA A 19 11.94 5.61 12.10
C ALA A 19 10.70 6.22 11.43
N VAL A 20 9.48 5.85 11.85
CA VAL A 20 8.22 6.29 11.20
C VAL A 20 8.03 7.81 11.23
N ILE A 21 8.29 8.49 12.34
CA ILE A 21 8.05 9.95 12.46
C ILE A 21 9.08 10.77 11.68
N LEU A 22 10.36 10.37 11.72
CA LEU A 22 11.41 10.98 10.90
C LEU A 22 11.25 10.60 9.42
N ASN A 23 10.77 9.40 9.12
CA ASN A 23 10.51 8.93 7.75
C ASN A 23 9.31 9.60 7.13
N GLU A 24 8.21 9.88 7.82
CA GLU A 24 7.05 10.51 7.15
C GLU A 24 7.41 11.88 6.60
N GLY A 25 8.01 12.76 7.43
CA GLY A 25 8.45 14.09 6.99
C GLY A 25 9.47 14.03 5.85
N PHE A 26 10.43 13.11 5.92
CA PHE A 26 11.41 12.88 4.86
C PHE A 26 10.73 12.31 3.59
N PHE A 27 9.92 11.27 3.73
CA PHE A 27 9.20 10.61 2.65
C PHE A 27 8.32 11.59 1.88
N TYR A 28 7.53 12.40 2.57
CA TYR A 28 6.72 13.45 1.95
C TYR A 28 7.59 14.54 1.31
N PHE A 29 8.75 14.88 1.87
CA PHE A 29 9.72 15.77 1.22
C PHE A 29 10.28 15.17 -0.09
N TRP A 30 10.68 13.89 -0.08
CA TRP A 30 11.17 13.16 -1.26
C TRP A 30 10.07 12.96 -2.30
N GLN A 31 8.80 12.88 -1.90
CA GLN A 31 7.64 12.83 -2.80
C GLN A 31 7.20 14.20 -3.34
N ARG A 32 7.70 15.30 -2.79
CA ARG A 32 7.30 16.65 -3.21
C ARG A 32 8.01 17.10 -4.49
N TYR A 33 9.21 16.60 -4.76
CA TYR A 33 10.08 17.08 -5.84
C TYR A 33 10.57 15.96 -6.76
N ARG A 34 10.65 16.26 -8.06
CA ARG A 34 10.86 15.26 -9.12
C ARG A 34 12.22 14.58 -9.08
N PHE A 35 13.26 15.33 -8.73
CA PHE A 35 14.63 14.81 -8.69
C PHE A 35 14.88 13.94 -7.44
N PRO A 36 14.52 14.40 -6.22
CA PRO A 36 14.49 13.55 -5.03
C PRO A 36 13.75 12.23 -5.27
N GLN A 37 12.54 12.27 -5.81
CA GLN A 37 11.74 11.05 -5.99
C GLN A 37 12.39 10.02 -6.91
N LYS A 38 13.02 10.45 -8.01
CA LYS A 38 13.78 9.55 -8.89
C LYS A 38 14.92 8.85 -8.16
N PHE A 39 15.66 9.59 -7.33
CA PHE A 39 16.74 9.03 -6.52
C PHE A 39 16.20 8.04 -5.49
N TYR A 40 15.14 8.42 -4.77
CA TYR A 40 14.46 7.57 -3.81
C TYR A 40 13.98 6.27 -4.46
N ASN A 41 13.30 6.35 -5.62
CA ASN A 41 12.80 5.18 -6.36
C ASN A 41 13.91 4.24 -6.83
N ARG A 42 15.09 4.79 -7.16
CA ARG A 42 16.21 3.99 -7.70
C ARG A 42 17.06 3.33 -6.62
N PHE A 43 17.30 4.01 -5.49
CA PHE A 43 18.32 3.57 -4.53
C PHE A 43 17.76 3.21 -3.15
N ILE A 44 16.66 3.83 -2.73
CA ILE A 44 16.15 3.71 -1.35
C ILE A 44 14.91 2.81 -1.33
N ARG A 45 13.99 3.00 -2.27
CA ARG A 45 12.77 2.22 -2.40
C ARG A 45 13.11 0.77 -2.76
N LYS A 46 12.70 -0.17 -1.92
CA LYS A 46 12.83 -1.61 -2.18
C LYS A 46 11.45 -2.26 -2.29
N PRO A 47 11.24 -3.22 -3.20
CA PRO A 47 9.97 -3.94 -3.27
C PRO A 47 9.81 -4.82 -2.02
N ASN A 48 8.61 -4.84 -1.43
CA ASN A 48 8.30 -5.79 -0.37
C ASN A 48 8.07 -7.19 -0.99
N PRO A 49 8.97 -8.17 -0.77
CA PRO A 49 8.90 -9.47 -1.43
C PRO A 49 7.69 -10.29 -1.00
N GLU A 50 7.20 -10.08 0.23
CA GLU A 50 6.04 -10.77 0.78
C GLU A 50 4.77 -10.29 0.08
N ILE A 51 4.51 -8.98 0.07
CA ILE A 51 3.37 -8.40 -0.65
C ILE A 51 3.41 -8.79 -2.13
N ARG A 52 4.59 -8.80 -2.76
CA ARG A 52 4.73 -9.24 -4.15
C ARG A 52 4.28 -10.69 -4.34
N ALA A 53 4.67 -11.59 -3.44
CA ALA A 53 4.25 -12.99 -3.48
C ALA A 53 2.73 -13.14 -3.27
N LEU A 54 2.16 -12.41 -2.31
CA LEU A 54 0.71 -12.40 -2.09
C LEU A 54 -0.06 -11.88 -3.31
N MET A 55 0.36 -10.77 -3.91
CA MET A 55 -0.28 -10.24 -5.11
C MET A 55 -0.22 -11.24 -6.27
N GLU A 56 0.89 -11.96 -6.43
CA GLU A 56 1.01 -13.02 -7.44
C GLU A 56 0.05 -14.20 -7.17
N GLU A 57 -0.13 -14.60 -5.91
CA GLU A 57 -1.10 -15.64 -5.53
C GLU A 57 -2.55 -15.20 -5.79
N LEU A 58 -2.90 -13.97 -5.40
CA LEU A 58 -4.23 -13.38 -5.68
C LEU A 58 -4.48 -13.25 -7.19
N ARG A 59 -3.46 -12.89 -7.97
CA ARG A 59 -3.54 -12.84 -9.44
C ARG A 59 -3.83 -14.22 -10.03
N LYS A 60 -3.17 -15.28 -9.54
CA LYS A 60 -3.43 -16.66 -9.98
C LYS A 60 -4.86 -17.11 -9.70
N MET A 61 -5.49 -16.57 -8.65
CA MET A 61 -6.92 -16.75 -8.35
C MET A 61 -7.85 -15.88 -9.21
N ARG A 62 -7.32 -15.11 -10.16
CA ARG A 62 -8.06 -14.18 -11.02
C ARG A 62 -8.78 -13.08 -10.25
N LEU A 63 -8.27 -12.71 -9.07
CA LEU A 63 -8.78 -11.57 -8.32
C LEU A 63 -8.21 -10.27 -8.91
N ARG A 64 -9.04 -9.21 -8.90
CA ARG A 64 -8.62 -7.87 -9.30
C ARG A 64 -7.87 -7.20 -8.17
N ILE A 65 -6.72 -6.64 -8.47
CA ILE A 65 -5.79 -6.04 -7.53
C ILE A 65 -5.63 -4.55 -7.84
N GLY A 66 -6.11 -3.71 -6.92
CA GLY A 66 -5.84 -2.27 -6.93
C GLY A 66 -4.76 -1.90 -5.92
N ILE A 67 -4.00 -0.85 -6.21
CA ILE A 67 -3.08 -0.18 -5.29
C ILE A 67 -3.62 1.23 -5.03
N VAL A 68 -3.66 1.63 -3.77
CA VAL A 68 -4.04 2.98 -3.32
C VAL A 68 -2.85 3.61 -2.62
N SER A 69 -2.64 4.91 -2.81
CA SER A 69 -1.58 5.64 -2.13
C SER A 69 -1.95 7.09 -1.90
N ALA A 70 -1.50 7.63 -0.76
CA ALA A 70 -1.51 9.07 -0.50
C ALA A 70 -0.42 9.85 -1.28
N SER A 71 0.38 9.17 -2.12
CA SER A 71 1.42 9.80 -2.92
C SER A 71 0.89 10.84 -3.91
N ASN A 72 1.78 11.80 -4.23
CA ASN A 72 1.49 12.85 -5.19
C ASN A 72 1.17 12.27 -6.60
N PRO A 73 0.05 12.69 -7.24
CA PRO A 73 -0.42 12.13 -8.51
C PRO A 73 0.53 12.41 -9.69
N ASN A 74 1.38 13.45 -9.59
CA ASN A 74 2.35 13.80 -10.64
C ASN A 74 3.36 12.67 -10.92
N TYR A 75 3.46 11.69 -10.04
CA TYR A 75 4.39 10.57 -10.14
C TYR A 75 3.72 9.26 -10.54
N ARG A 76 2.42 9.30 -10.88
CA ARG A 76 1.64 8.12 -11.27
C ARG A 76 2.35 7.24 -12.30
N GLU A 77 2.84 7.85 -13.38
CA GLU A 77 3.50 7.10 -14.46
C GLU A 77 4.83 6.48 -14.00
N GLU A 78 5.66 7.26 -13.30
CA GLU A 78 6.96 6.78 -12.81
C GLU A 78 6.78 5.66 -11.78
N LEU A 79 5.83 5.84 -10.86
CA LEU A 79 5.47 4.86 -9.85
C LEU A 79 4.92 3.57 -10.50
N GLY A 80 4.01 3.70 -11.46
CA GLY A 80 3.46 2.56 -12.19
C GLY A 80 4.55 1.77 -12.92
N LYS A 81 5.46 2.46 -13.62
CA LYS A 81 6.62 1.81 -14.26
C LYS A 81 7.52 1.10 -13.26
N TRP A 82 7.78 1.72 -12.11
CA TRP A 82 8.59 1.11 -11.05
C TRP A 82 7.93 -0.16 -10.50
N LEU A 83 6.62 -0.13 -10.23
CA LEU A 83 5.87 -1.29 -9.74
C LEU A 83 5.95 -2.47 -10.71
N ILE A 84 5.68 -2.21 -12.00
CA ILE A 84 5.74 -3.24 -13.06
C ILE A 84 7.15 -3.79 -13.20
N ALA A 85 8.18 -2.92 -13.21
CA ALA A 85 9.58 -3.34 -13.31
C ALA A 85 10.03 -4.22 -12.12
N ASN A 86 9.38 -4.09 -10.97
CA ASN A 86 9.64 -4.91 -9.77
C ASN A 86 8.68 -6.12 -9.65
N GLY A 87 7.91 -6.43 -10.70
CA GLY A 87 7.09 -7.64 -10.76
C GLY A 87 5.79 -7.56 -9.97
N PHE A 88 5.30 -6.36 -9.65
CA PHE A 88 3.96 -6.18 -9.10
C PHE A 88 2.92 -6.15 -10.21
N TYR A 89 1.84 -6.89 -10.02
CA TYR A 89 0.67 -6.88 -10.90
C TYR A 89 -0.47 -6.11 -10.24
N PHE A 90 -1.08 -5.18 -10.97
CA PHE A 90 -2.24 -4.42 -10.52
C PHE A 90 -3.05 -3.92 -11.72
N GLU A 91 -4.37 -3.88 -11.58
CA GLU A 91 -5.30 -3.34 -12.58
C GLU A 91 -5.55 -1.84 -12.40
N SER A 92 -5.40 -1.34 -11.16
CA SER A 92 -5.59 0.07 -10.86
C SER A 92 -4.54 0.57 -9.89
N LEU A 93 -4.04 1.78 -10.15
CA LEU A 93 -3.22 2.56 -9.24
C LEU A 93 -4.02 3.84 -8.95
N ILE A 94 -4.36 4.11 -7.71
CA ILE A 94 -5.17 5.26 -7.32
C ILE A 94 -4.36 6.12 -6.37
N LEU A 95 -4.06 7.35 -6.80
CA LEU A 95 -3.27 8.31 -6.04
C LEU A 95 -4.14 9.45 -5.55
N LYS A 96 -3.75 10.06 -4.42
CA LYS A 96 -4.47 11.17 -3.80
C LYS A 96 -4.28 12.47 -4.58
N GLU A 97 -5.31 12.86 -5.32
CA GLU A 97 -5.26 14.04 -6.20
C GLU A 97 -5.25 15.36 -5.42
N ASN A 98 -6.01 15.44 -4.33
CA ASN A 98 -6.09 16.63 -3.50
C ASN A 98 -5.15 16.52 -2.29
N PRO A 99 -4.04 17.27 -2.24
CA PRO A 99 -3.10 17.19 -1.12
C PRO A 99 -3.69 17.70 0.21
N LYS A 100 -4.78 18.49 0.17
CA LYS A 100 -5.46 19.01 1.37
C LYS A 100 -6.48 18.03 1.95
N GLU A 101 -6.89 17.00 1.21
CA GLU A 101 -7.80 15.96 1.72
C GLU A 101 -7.11 15.22 2.87
N ASN A 102 -7.84 14.75 3.88
CA ASN A 102 -7.26 13.87 4.88
C ASN A 102 -6.96 12.50 4.22
N THR A 103 -5.85 11.85 4.58
CA THR A 103 -5.46 10.55 3.99
C THR A 103 -6.45 9.43 4.33
N ILE A 104 -7.01 9.42 5.54
CA ILE A 104 -8.03 8.46 5.96
C ILE A 104 -9.29 8.66 5.12
N ASP A 105 -9.78 9.90 4.99
CA ASP A 105 -10.98 10.21 4.19
C ASP A 105 -10.80 9.84 2.72
N PHE A 106 -9.64 10.14 2.14
CA PHE A 106 -9.26 9.71 0.81
C PHE A 106 -9.33 8.20 0.65
N LYS A 107 -8.64 7.43 1.51
CA LYS A 107 -8.60 5.97 1.45
C LYS A 107 -9.99 5.37 1.65
N LYS A 108 -10.77 5.86 2.63
CA LYS A 108 -12.17 5.44 2.85
C LYS A 108 -13.00 5.59 1.59
N ARG A 109 -13.00 6.78 0.97
CA ARG A 109 -13.79 7.05 -0.24
C ARG A 109 -13.46 6.09 -1.38
N ILE A 110 -12.17 5.80 -1.58
CA ILE A 110 -11.73 4.90 -2.65
C ILE A 110 -12.07 3.45 -2.36
N VAL A 111 -11.78 2.98 -1.15
CA VAL A 111 -11.92 1.59 -0.73
C VAL A 111 -13.39 1.19 -0.65
N LEU A 112 -14.23 2.01 0.00
CA LEU A 112 -15.65 1.72 0.19
C LEU A 112 -16.45 1.62 -1.11
N ALA A 113 -15.93 2.17 -2.21
CA ALA A 113 -16.59 2.15 -3.51
C ALA A 113 -16.16 0.97 -4.41
N ASN A 114 -14.99 0.36 -4.16
CA ASN A 114 -14.32 -0.47 -5.17
C ASN A 114 -13.67 -1.76 -4.64
N CYS A 115 -13.91 -2.13 -3.39
CA CYS A 115 -13.06 -3.11 -2.73
C CYS A 115 -13.82 -4.04 -1.78
N ASP A 116 -13.60 -5.35 -1.91
CA ASP A 116 -14.07 -6.35 -0.94
C ASP A 116 -13.09 -6.53 0.23
N ARG A 117 -11.78 -6.41 -0.06
CA ARG A 117 -10.69 -6.59 0.91
C ARG A 117 -9.57 -5.58 0.73
N TYR A 118 -9.27 -4.82 1.77
CA TYR A 118 -8.24 -3.79 1.78
C TYR A 118 -7.12 -4.12 2.78
N PHE A 119 -5.87 -3.93 2.39
CA PHE A 119 -4.70 -4.18 3.24
C PHE A 119 -3.94 -2.87 3.46
N ASP A 120 -3.70 -2.52 4.72
CA ASP A 120 -3.03 -1.29 5.15
C ASP A 120 -2.18 -1.58 6.40
N ASP A 121 -1.07 -0.87 6.56
CA ASP A 121 -0.17 -0.96 7.72
C ASP A 121 -0.65 -0.12 8.90
N ARG A 122 -1.55 0.83 8.65
CA ARG A 122 -2.00 1.76 9.68
C ARG A 122 -3.30 1.31 10.33
N GLU A 123 -3.23 1.05 11.62
CA GLU A 123 -4.38 0.63 12.43
C GLU A 123 -5.53 1.65 12.40
N ASP A 124 -5.23 2.96 12.45
CA ASP A 124 -6.23 4.02 12.39
C ASP A 124 -7.02 4.03 11.07
N VAL A 125 -6.34 3.77 9.94
CA VAL A 125 -6.96 3.63 8.63
C VAL A 125 -7.82 2.38 8.56
N VAL A 126 -7.30 1.24 9.02
CA VAL A 126 -8.02 -0.05 9.00
C VAL A 126 -9.30 0.03 9.82
N GLN A 127 -9.21 0.56 11.04
CA GLN A 127 -10.36 0.73 11.91
C GLN A 127 -11.39 1.68 11.28
N ALA A 128 -10.95 2.85 10.79
CA ALA A 128 -11.84 3.82 10.18
C ALA A 128 -12.56 3.29 8.92
N ILE A 129 -11.94 2.39 8.16
CA ILE A 129 -12.58 1.74 7.01
C ILE A 129 -13.57 0.67 7.49
N ASN A 130 -13.19 -0.20 8.43
CA ASN A 130 -14.07 -1.26 8.95
C ASN A 130 -15.32 -0.69 9.63
N ASP A 131 -15.18 0.39 10.42
CA ASP A 131 -16.30 1.05 11.08
C ASP A 131 -17.30 1.65 10.08
N CYS A 132 -16.84 2.01 8.87
CA CYS A 132 -17.66 2.64 7.83
C CYS A 132 -18.08 1.69 6.70
N SER A 133 -17.59 0.45 6.69
CA SER A 133 -17.82 -0.44 5.54
C SER A 133 -19.18 -1.09 5.55
N GLU A 134 -19.83 -1.21 6.72
CA GLU A 134 -21.09 -1.95 6.89
C GLU A 134 -21.01 -3.36 6.26
N GLY A 135 -19.83 -3.98 6.31
CA GLY A 135 -19.57 -5.31 5.73
C GLY A 135 -19.28 -5.33 4.23
N ARG A 136 -19.29 -4.19 3.52
CA ARG A 136 -18.97 -4.12 2.08
C ARG A 136 -17.49 -4.35 1.78
N CYS A 137 -16.61 -3.89 2.65
CA CYS A 137 -15.17 -4.07 2.54
C CYS A 137 -14.60 -4.50 3.89
N LYS A 138 -13.80 -5.57 3.90
CA LYS A 138 -12.98 -5.92 5.06
C LYS A 138 -11.60 -5.29 4.93
N ALA A 139 -11.31 -4.28 5.74
CA ALA A 139 -9.95 -3.78 5.90
C ALA A 139 -9.20 -4.68 6.89
N ILE A 140 -7.95 -5.02 6.55
CA ILE A 140 -7.12 -5.93 7.31
C ILE A 140 -5.81 -5.23 7.62
N LEU A 141 -5.51 -5.13 8.91
CA LEU A 141 -4.23 -4.63 9.39
C LEU A 141 -3.14 -5.62 9.02
N TYR A 142 -2.15 -5.12 8.32
CA TYR A 142 -1.02 -5.90 7.89
C TYR A 142 0.27 -5.34 8.48
N THR A 143 1.00 -6.16 9.21
CA THR A 143 2.35 -5.82 9.69
C THR A 143 3.31 -6.91 9.24
N GLY A 144 4.60 -6.60 9.12
CA GLY A 144 5.61 -7.59 8.71
C GLY A 144 5.68 -8.85 9.62
N GLN A 145 5.06 -8.85 10.80
CA GLN A 145 4.92 -10.03 11.64
C GLN A 145 3.62 -10.84 11.38
N SER A 146 2.56 -10.20 10.85
CA SER A 146 1.24 -10.83 10.66
C SER A 146 1.02 -11.44 9.27
N PHE A 147 2.02 -11.44 8.37
CA PHE A 147 1.83 -11.94 6.98
C PHE A 147 1.47 -13.40 6.89
N LYS A 148 2.07 -14.23 7.75
CA LYS A 148 1.75 -15.66 7.79
C LYS A 148 0.30 -15.91 8.23
N GLU A 149 -0.19 -15.11 9.17
CA GLU A 149 -1.56 -15.18 9.66
C GLU A 149 -2.55 -14.66 8.62
N LEU A 150 -2.22 -13.53 7.99
CA LEU A 150 -2.96 -12.98 6.86
C LEU A 150 -3.12 -14.01 5.75
N ARG A 151 -2.01 -14.68 5.38
CA ARG A 151 -2.03 -15.72 4.35
C ARG A 151 -2.93 -16.89 4.76
N ARG A 152 -2.90 -17.33 6.02
CA ARG A 152 -3.83 -18.39 6.51
C ARG A 152 -5.28 -17.95 6.41
N GLU A 153 -5.59 -16.70 6.72
CA GLU A 153 -6.95 -16.16 6.62
C GLU A 153 -7.43 -16.05 5.16
N LEU A 154 -6.55 -15.63 4.26
CA LEU A 154 -6.87 -15.48 2.83
C LEU A 154 -6.97 -16.82 2.11
N PHE A 155 -6.21 -17.83 2.53
CA PHE A 155 -6.09 -19.13 1.87
C PHE A 155 -6.28 -20.31 2.86
N PRO A 156 -7.47 -20.45 3.49
CA PRO A 156 -7.67 -21.44 4.55
C PRO A 156 -7.65 -22.91 4.10
N VAL A 157 -7.56 -23.21 2.79
CA VAL A 157 -7.81 -24.56 2.23
C VAL A 157 -6.73 -25.01 1.21
N PHE A 158 -5.45 -24.72 1.46
CA PHE A 158 -4.34 -25.33 0.70
C PHE A 158 -3.33 -26.04 1.61
N LEU A 159 -3.85 -26.88 2.52
CA LEU A 159 -3.11 -27.93 3.22
C LEU A 159 -3.82 -29.26 3.02
#